data_AF-A0A2S6IX81-F1
#
_entry.id   AF-A0A2S6IX81-F1
#
_cell.length_a   1.000
_cell.length_b   1.000
_cell.length_c   1.000
_cell.angle_alpha   90.00
_cell.angle_beta   90.00
_cell.angle_gamma   90.00
#
_symmetry.space_group_name_H-M   'P 1'
#
loop_
_entity.id
_entity.type
_entity.pdbx_description
1 polymer ?
#
loop_
_entity_poly.entity_id
_entity_poly.type
_entity_poly.pdbx_seq_one_letter_code
_entity_poly.pdbx_strand_id
1 'polypeptide(L)'
;MEASDPVRRYEGTGRDVAGKLVVVTGAARGQGAAEARMLAAQGARVVAAGTAERAGRVDALVNDAGTTWRARLADLAVDDLERVHRVNAIHPGFIETPMTESAPEGFRAAGIAETPLGRTGTVEEVAALVVFLVGDASSFISGADIPVDGGMTAHGGVKSISEAAAGAT
;
A
#
# COMPACT_ATOMS: atom_id res chain seq x y z
N MET A 1 -7.85 -5.21 36.69
CA MET A 1 -7.17 -4.25 35.80
C MET A 1 -6.16 -5.07 35.01
N GLU A 2 -6.62 -5.63 33.91
CA GLU A 2 -5.80 -6.44 33.00
C GLU A 2 -5.61 -5.59 31.75
N ALA A 3 -4.36 -5.32 31.39
CA ALA A 3 -4.01 -4.45 30.29
C ALA A 3 -4.53 -5.07 28.98
N SER A 4 -5.36 -4.32 28.25
CA SER A 4 -5.87 -4.69 26.94
C SER A 4 -4.75 -4.74 25.92
N ASP A 5 -4.59 -5.88 25.27
CA ASP A 5 -3.74 -6.12 24.09
C ASP A 5 -4.18 -5.20 22.92
N PRO A 6 -3.31 -4.36 22.33
CA PRO A 6 -3.73 -3.34 21.38
C PRO A 6 -3.93 -3.84 19.93
N VAL A 7 -3.90 -5.15 19.65
CA VAL A 7 -4.15 -5.67 18.30
C VAL A 7 -5.42 -6.51 18.28
N ARG A 8 -6.56 -5.86 18.00
CA ARG A 8 -7.82 -6.56 17.71
C ARG A 8 -7.63 -7.39 16.45
N ARG A 9 -7.62 -8.72 16.57
CA ARG A 9 -7.64 -9.64 15.42
C ARG A 9 -8.88 -9.36 14.57
N TYR A 10 -8.68 -9.05 13.30
CA TYR A 10 -9.75 -8.89 12.32
C TYR A 10 -10.35 -10.28 12.01
N GLU A 11 -11.61 -10.54 12.37
CA GLU A 11 -12.29 -11.83 12.17
C GLU A 11 -12.95 -11.96 10.78
N GLY A 12 -12.24 -11.53 9.73
CA GLY A 12 -12.60 -11.80 8.33
C GLY A 12 -11.50 -12.63 7.68
N THR A 13 -11.82 -13.85 7.23
CA THR A 13 -10.97 -14.71 6.38
C THR A 13 -9.55 -15.03 6.87
N GLY A 14 -9.37 -15.23 8.18
CA GLY A 14 -8.06 -15.38 8.83
C GLY A 14 -7.23 -16.66 8.56
N ARG A 15 -7.10 -17.15 7.31
CA ARG A 15 -6.17 -18.25 6.97
C ARG A 15 -5.40 -18.17 5.64
N ASP A 16 -5.47 -17.11 4.83
CA ASP A 16 -5.04 -17.21 3.41
C ASP A 16 -3.87 -16.30 2.97
N VAL A 17 -2.89 -16.04 3.85
CA VAL A 17 -1.61 -15.40 3.43
C VAL A 17 -0.37 -16.24 3.79
N ALA A 18 -0.55 -17.37 4.47
CA ALA A 18 0.53 -18.23 4.89
C ALA A 18 1.32 -18.79 3.70
N GLY A 19 2.62 -18.47 3.63
CA GLY A 19 3.49 -18.93 2.55
C GLY A 19 3.45 -18.10 1.26
N LYS A 20 2.57 -17.08 1.17
CA LYS A 20 2.55 -16.12 0.06
C LYS A 20 3.71 -15.15 0.19
N LEU A 21 4.38 -14.83 -0.92
CA LEU A 21 5.48 -13.88 -0.96
C LEU A 21 4.95 -12.46 -1.24
N VAL A 22 5.04 -11.59 -0.23
CA VAL A 22 4.73 -10.16 -0.37
C VAL A 22 6.02 -9.36 -0.32
N VAL A 23 6.24 -8.52 -1.33
CA VAL A 23 7.36 -7.58 -1.35
C VAL A 23 6.88 -6.24 -0.83
N VAL A 24 7.61 -5.64 0.10
CA VAL A 24 7.30 -4.30 0.62
C VAL A 24 8.50 -3.39 0.40
N THR A 25 8.32 -2.29 -0.32
CA THR A 25 9.37 -1.28 -0.49
C THR A 25 9.53 -0.47 0.79
N GLY A 26 10.75 -0.02 1.12
CA GLY A 26 10.97 0.77 2.34
C GLY A 26 10.82 -0.01 3.65
N ALA A 27 10.66 -1.34 3.61
CA ALA A 27 10.42 -2.22 4.77
C ALA A 27 11.43 -2.12 5.94
N ALA A 28 12.55 -1.45 5.76
CA ALA A 28 13.54 -1.22 6.81
C ALA A 28 13.10 -0.17 7.87
N ARG A 29 12.24 0.79 7.51
CA ARG A 29 11.78 1.86 8.43
C ARG A 29 10.43 2.45 8.01
N GLY A 30 9.84 3.27 8.88
CA GLY A 30 8.65 4.06 8.53
C GLY A 30 7.42 3.22 8.24
N GLN A 31 6.61 3.68 7.28
CA GLN A 31 5.34 3.07 6.89
C GLN A 31 5.51 1.63 6.37
N GLY A 32 6.41 1.42 5.40
CA GLY A 32 6.68 0.09 4.88
C GLY A 32 7.17 -0.90 5.92
N ALA A 33 7.87 -0.45 6.99
CA ALA A 33 8.22 -1.34 8.10
C ALA A 33 7.02 -1.72 8.97
N ALA A 34 6.04 -0.82 9.14
CA ALA A 34 4.80 -1.12 9.86
C ALA A 34 3.96 -2.14 9.08
N GLU A 35 3.79 -1.91 7.77
CA GLU A 35 3.08 -2.82 6.87
C GLU A 35 3.75 -4.20 6.81
N ALA A 36 5.08 -4.24 6.66
CA ALA A 36 5.83 -5.49 6.64
C ALA A 36 5.66 -6.30 7.93
N ARG A 37 5.66 -5.65 9.10
CA ARG A 37 5.44 -6.32 10.39
C ARG A 37 4.02 -6.86 10.51
N MET A 38 3.01 -6.09 10.10
CA MET A 38 1.61 -6.52 10.12
C MET A 38 1.40 -7.75 9.24
N LEU A 39 1.89 -7.70 7.99
CA LEU A 39 1.77 -8.80 7.04
C LEU A 39 2.51 -10.06 7.51
N ALA A 40 3.71 -9.90 8.09
CA ALA A 40 4.45 -11.01 8.67
C ALA A 40 3.71 -11.63 9.87
N ALA A 41 3.08 -10.81 10.73
CA ALA A 41 2.27 -11.30 11.84
C ALA A 41 1.02 -12.08 11.38
N GLN A 42 0.55 -11.82 10.16
CA GLN A 42 -0.54 -12.57 9.53
C GLN A 42 -0.07 -13.85 8.81
N GLY A 43 1.24 -14.12 8.75
CA GLY A 43 1.83 -15.34 8.19
C GLY A 43 2.40 -15.21 6.78
N ALA A 44 2.39 -14.01 6.19
CA ALA A 44 3.00 -13.77 4.88
C ALA A 44 4.53 -13.88 4.98
N ARG A 45 5.16 -14.42 3.92
CA ARG A 45 6.60 -14.26 3.75
C ARG A 45 6.84 -12.87 3.20
N VAL A 46 7.30 -11.95 4.04
CA VAL A 46 7.56 -10.56 3.63
C VAL A 46 9.04 -10.39 3.27
N VAL A 47 9.30 -9.77 2.12
CA VAL A 47 10.66 -9.51 1.64
C VAL A 47 10.84 -8.02 1.34
N ALA A 48 11.93 -7.44 1.84
CA ALA A 48 12.28 -6.06 1.56
C ALA A 48 12.73 -5.88 0.10
N ALA A 49 12.34 -4.77 -0.53
CA ALA A 49 12.81 -4.39 -1.86
C ALA A 49 14.35 -4.43 -1.94
N GLY A 50 14.87 -5.07 -3.00
CA GLY A 50 16.31 -5.35 -3.19
C GLY A 50 16.75 -6.79 -2.89
N THR A 51 15.90 -7.59 -2.24
CA THR A 51 16.14 -9.04 -2.06
C THR A 51 15.10 -9.91 -2.80
N ALA A 52 14.12 -9.28 -3.44
CA ALA A 52 13.05 -9.93 -4.18
C ALA A 52 13.55 -10.83 -5.33
N GLU A 53 14.64 -10.46 -6.03
CA GLU A 53 15.23 -11.30 -7.09
C GLU A 53 15.67 -12.68 -6.59
N ARG A 54 15.99 -12.80 -5.29
CA ARG A 54 16.41 -14.06 -4.66
C ARG A 54 15.22 -14.87 -4.11
N ALA A 55 14.01 -14.33 -4.19
CA ALA A 55 12.85 -14.85 -3.48
C ALA A 55 11.90 -15.69 -4.35
N GLY A 56 12.06 -15.70 -5.68
CA GLY A 56 11.25 -16.46 -6.62
C GLY A 56 10.02 -15.68 -7.10
N ARG A 57 8.84 -16.32 -7.11
CA ARG A 57 7.56 -15.69 -7.51
C ARG A 57 7.06 -14.75 -6.42
N VAL A 58 6.76 -13.51 -6.78
CA VAL A 58 6.10 -12.50 -5.93
C VAL A 58 4.58 -12.57 -6.14
N ASP A 59 3.81 -12.62 -5.06
CA ASP A 59 2.34 -12.67 -5.11
C ASP A 59 1.73 -11.26 -5.01
N ALA A 60 2.37 -10.35 -4.28
CA ALA A 60 1.96 -8.95 -4.21
C ALA A 60 3.17 -8.02 -3.93
N LEU A 61 3.09 -6.78 -4.40
CA LEU A 61 4.04 -5.70 -4.12
C LEU A 61 3.33 -4.54 -3.42
N VAL A 62 3.79 -4.14 -2.24
CA VAL A 62 3.40 -2.90 -1.58
C VAL A 62 4.46 -1.83 -1.88
N ASN A 63 4.06 -0.80 -2.63
CA ASN A 63 4.91 0.26 -3.16
C ASN A 63 4.75 1.58 -2.39
N ASP A 64 5.43 1.64 -1.27
CA ASP A 64 5.60 2.81 -0.42
C ASP A 64 6.58 3.87 -0.96
N ALA A 65 7.36 3.54 -1.99
CA ALA A 65 8.27 4.49 -2.64
C ALA A 65 7.54 5.45 -3.62
N GLY A 66 6.24 5.25 -3.84
CA GLY A 66 5.37 6.17 -4.60
C GLY A 66 5.66 6.28 -6.09
N THR A 67 6.62 5.53 -6.64
CA THR A 67 7.01 5.62 -8.05
C THR A 67 6.85 4.28 -8.76
N THR A 68 5.86 4.16 -9.62
CA THR A 68 5.91 3.20 -10.74
C THR A 68 6.53 3.91 -11.93
N TRP A 69 7.75 3.51 -12.30
CA TRP A 69 8.38 4.03 -13.52
C TRP A 69 7.51 3.67 -14.71
N ARG A 70 7.10 4.68 -15.50
CA ARG A 70 6.37 4.48 -16.75
C ARG A 70 7.37 4.44 -17.90
N ALA A 71 7.51 3.28 -18.53
CA ALA A 71 8.22 3.15 -19.80
C ALA A 71 7.24 3.28 -20.97
N ARG A 72 7.72 3.73 -22.14
CA ARG A 72 6.91 3.63 -23.36
C ARG A 72 6.82 2.16 -23.75
N LEU A 73 5.65 1.71 -24.18
CA LEU A 73 5.44 0.31 -24.57
C LEU A 73 6.46 -0.15 -25.64
N ALA A 74 6.84 0.74 -26.56
CA ALA A 74 7.82 0.47 -27.60
C ALA A 74 9.26 0.27 -27.09
N ASP A 75 9.55 0.71 -25.88
CA ASP A 75 10.87 0.61 -25.26
C ASP A 75 10.99 -0.62 -24.32
N LEU A 76 9.91 -1.42 -24.17
CA LEU A 76 9.86 -2.57 -23.27
C LEU A 76 10.19 -3.87 -24.00
N ALA A 77 10.99 -4.72 -23.35
CA ALA A 77 11.11 -6.11 -23.78
C ALA A 77 9.85 -6.90 -23.40
N VAL A 78 9.55 -7.98 -24.14
CA VAL A 78 8.45 -8.89 -23.80
C VAL A 78 8.58 -9.41 -22.36
N ASP A 79 9.80 -9.76 -21.95
CA ASP A 79 10.09 -10.22 -20.58
C ASP A 79 9.73 -9.18 -19.52
N ASP A 80 9.84 -7.89 -19.82
CA ASP A 80 9.47 -6.82 -18.89
C ASP A 80 7.95 -6.74 -18.74
N LEU A 81 7.22 -6.88 -19.85
CA LEU A 81 5.76 -6.96 -19.82
C LEU A 81 5.28 -8.17 -19.03
N GLU A 82 5.89 -9.34 -19.23
CA GLU A 82 5.53 -10.52 -18.45
C GLU A 82 5.79 -10.35 -16.95
N ARG A 83 6.86 -9.64 -16.55
CA ARG A 83 7.12 -9.35 -15.14
C ARG A 83 6.04 -8.45 -14.54
N VAL A 84 5.62 -7.42 -15.26
CA VAL A 84 4.53 -6.52 -14.84
C VAL A 84 3.23 -7.30 -14.68
N HIS A 85 2.87 -8.14 -15.66
CA HIS A 85 1.63 -8.91 -15.60
C HIS A 85 1.58 -9.96 -14.49
N ARG A 86 2.72 -10.33 -13.89
CA ARG A 86 2.78 -11.37 -12.85
C ARG A 86 2.47 -10.88 -11.44
N VAL A 87 2.46 -9.56 -11.20
CA VAL A 87 2.38 -8.98 -9.86
C VAL A 87 1.35 -7.86 -9.82
N ASN A 88 0.52 -7.84 -8.78
CA ASN A 88 -0.30 -6.68 -8.45
C ASN A 88 0.50 -5.75 -7.53
N ALA A 89 0.52 -4.46 -7.87
CA ALA A 89 1.14 -3.40 -7.10
C ALA A 89 0.09 -2.62 -6.32
N ILE A 90 0.37 -2.42 -5.04
CA ILE A 90 -0.48 -1.69 -4.09
C ILE A 90 0.23 -0.37 -3.79
N HIS A 91 -0.49 0.75 -3.84
CA HIS A 91 0.06 2.09 -3.63
C HIS A 91 -0.62 2.73 -2.41
N PRO A 92 -0.07 2.57 -1.20
CA PRO A 92 -0.60 3.22 -0.01
C PRO A 92 -0.49 4.74 -0.09
N GLY A 93 -1.50 5.44 0.43
CA GLY A 93 -1.47 6.89 0.61
C GLY A 93 -0.85 7.31 1.94
N PHE A 94 -1.43 8.33 2.58
CA PHE A 94 -0.99 8.78 3.89
C PHE A 94 -1.55 7.88 5.00
N ILE A 95 -0.75 6.91 5.45
CA ILE A 95 -1.15 5.89 6.41
C ILE A 95 -0.69 6.24 7.83
N GLU A 96 -1.55 5.97 8.81
CA GLU A 96 -1.28 6.14 10.23
C GLU A 96 -0.24 5.13 10.73
N THR A 97 0.88 5.65 11.21
CA THR A 97 2.00 4.91 11.79
C THR A 97 2.72 5.79 12.81
N PRO A 98 3.55 5.24 13.72
CA PRO A 98 4.34 6.08 14.64
C PRO A 98 5.22 7.14 13.94
N MET A 99 5.65 6.87 12.70
CA MET A 99 6.39 7.84 11.88
C MET A 99 5.49 8.99 11.41
N THR A 100 4.30 8.70 10.91
CA THR A 100 3.39 9.74 10.40
C THR A 100 2.70 10.51 11.53
N GLU A 101 2.52 9.90 12.70
CA GLU A 101 2.10 10.59 13.93
C GLU A 101 3.13 11.59 14.43
N SER A 102 4.41 11.24 14.36
CA SER A 102 5.52 12.11 14.79
C SER A 102 5.91 13.17 13.75
N ALA A 103 5.28 13.16 12.57
CA ALA A 103 5.49 14.19 11.57
C ALA A 103 4.96 15.55 12.05
N PRO A 104 5.56 16.67 11.60
CA PRO A 104 5.07 18.01 11.94
C PRO A 104 3.59 18.19 11.64
N GLU A 105 2.86 18.91 12.49
CA GLU A 105 1.41 19.11 12.35
C GLU A 105 1.02 19.64 10.97
N GLY A 106 1.75 20.64 10.45
CA GLY A 106 1.49 21.19 9.11
C GLY A 106 1.65 20.15 7.99
N PHE A 107 2.58 19.21 8.13
CA PHE A 107 2.75 18.11 7.18
C PHE A 107 1.57 17.13 7.25
N ARG A 108 1.15 16.76 8.48
CA ARG A 108 0.00 15.88 8.69
C ARG A 108 -1.30 16.50 8.17
N ALA A 109 -1.54 17.77 8.50
CA ALA A 109 -2.70 18.52 8.05
C ALA A 109 -2.74 18.63 6.52
N ALA A 110 -1.60 18.90 5.87
CA ALA A 110 -1.51 18.93 4.41
C ALA A 110 -1.82 17.55 3.77
N GLY A 111 -1.29 16.46 4.33
CA GLY A 111 -1.58 15.11 3.85
C GLY A 111 -3.07 14.76 3.92
N ILE A 112 -3.72 15.08 5.04
CA ILE A 112 -5.17 14.91 5.21
C ILE A 112 -5.95 15.83 4.26
N ALA A 113 -5.51 17.07 4.11
CA ALA A 113 -6.15 18.04 3.22
C ALA A 113 -6.09 17.59 1.76
N GLU A 114 -5.03 16.93 1.29
CA GLU A 114 -5.00 16.37 -0.07
C GLU A 114 -5.69 14.99 -0.18
N THR A 115 -6.26 14.46 0.90
CA THR A 115 -6.98 13.18 0.86
C THR A 115 -8.49 13.45 0.73
N PRO A 116 -9.16 13.10 -0.38
CA PRO A 116 -10.61 13.28 -0.54
C PRO A 116 -11.47 12.67 0.56
N LEU A 117 -11.09 11.53 1.13
CA LEU A 117 -11.77 10.94 2.29
C LEU A 117 -11.56 11.72 3.60
N GLY A 118 -10.71 12.74 3.62
CA GLY A 118 -10.54 13.67 4.75
C GLY A 118 -9.91 13.05 6.00
N ARG A 119 -9.21 11.93 5.88
CA ARG A 119 -8.53 11.24 6.99
C ARG A 119 -7.29 10.49 6.51
N THR A 120 -6.43 10.13 7.46
CA THR A 120 -5.40 9.11 7.24
C THR A 120 -6.02 7.73 6.98
N GLY A 121 -5.33 6.93 6.18
CA GLY A 121 -5.59 5.49 6.09
C GLY A 121 -4.94 4.73 7.25
N THR A 122 -5.22 3.44 7.39
CA THR A 122 -4.56 2.57 8.38
C THR A 122 -3.78 1.42 7.75
N VAL A 123 -2.83 0.84 8.48
CA VAL A 123 -2.05 -0.31 8.02
C VAL A 123 -2.98 -1.51 7.75
N GLU A 124 -4.07 -1.64 8.49
CA GLU A 124 -5.08 -2.67 8.31
C GLU A 124 -5.83 -2.51 6.98
N GLU A 125 -6.08 -1.28 6.51
CA GLU A 125 -6.71 -1.04 5.21
C GLU A 125 -5.80 -1.49 4.05
N VAL A 126 -4.48 -1.26 4.18
CA VAL A 126 -3.48 -1.78 3.22
C VAL A 126 -3.40 -3.30 3.28
N ALA A 127 -3.30 -3.86 4.49
CA ALA A 127 -3.20 -5.30 4.70
C ALA A 127 -4.45 -6.05 4.18
N ALA A 128 -5.65 -5.48 4.35
CA ALA A 128 -6.88 -6.07 3.85
C ALA A 128 -6.85 -6.28 2.33
N LEU A 129 -6.33 -5.30 1.58
CA LEU A 129 -6.16 -5.45 0.14
C LEU A 129 -5.11 -6.51 -0.20
N VAL A 130 -3.98 -6.54 0.51
CA VAL A 130 -2.95 -7.59 0.32
C VAL A 130 -3.57 -8.97 0.50
N VAL A 131 -4.30 -9.19 1.59
CA VAL A 131 -4.98 -10.46 1.89
C VAL A 131 -5.93 -10.85 0.75
N PHE A 132 -6.71 -9.89 0.25
CA PHE A 132 -7.59 -10.14 -0.90
C PHE A 132 -6.81 -10.55 -2.16
N LEU A 133 -5.73 -9.82 -2.49
CA LEU A 133 -4.95 -10.01 -3.72
C LEU A 133 -4.09 -11.28 -3.72
N VAL A 134 -3.83 -11.89 -2.57
CA VAL A 134 -3.08 -13.17 -2.50
C VAL A 134 -4.00 -14.39 -2.37
N GLY A 135 -5.29 -14.17 -2.09
CA GLY A 135 -6.31 -15.21 -2.00
C GLY A 135 -7.03 -15.50 -3.32
N ASP A 136 -7.73 -16.63 -3.37
CA ASP A 136 -8.36 -17.17 -4.60
C ASP A 136 -9.42 -16.24 -5.22
N ALA A 137 -10.04 -15.38 -4.39
CA ALA A 137 -11.02 -14.39 -4.83
C ALA A 137 -10.47 -13.39 -5.85
N SER A 138 -9.15 -13.21 -5.89
CA SER A 138 -8.46 -12.32 -6.83
C SER A 138 -7.80 -13.07 -8.00
N SER A 139 -8.12 -14.35 -8.23
CA SER A 139 -7.46 -15.21 -9.22
C SER A 139 -7.44 -14.70 -10.67
N PHE A 140 -8.28 -13.71 -11.00
CA PHE A 140 -8.32 -13.06 -12.31
C PHE A 140 -7.87 -11.59 -12.30
N ILE A 141 -7.23 -11.15 -11.20
CA ILE A 141 -6.63 -9.83 -11.05
C ILE A 141 -5.12 -9.98 -11.16
N SER A 142 -4.53 -9.42 -12.20
CA SER A 142 -3.10 -9.55 -12.47
C SER A 142 -2.55 -8.30 -13.16
N GLY A 143 -1.33 -7.91 -12.81
CA GLY A 143 -0.68 -6.71 -13.34
C GLY A 143 -1.39 -5.40 -13.00
N ALA A 144 -2.18 -5.37 -11.91
CA ALA A 144 -2.92 -4.20 -11.52
C ALA A 144 -2.08 -3.24 -10.66
N ASP A 145 -2.26 -1.94 -10.87
CA ASP A 145 -1.80 -0.87 -9.98
C ASP A 145 -3.00 -0.36 -9.17
N ILE A 146 -3.02 -0.61 -7.86
CA ILE A 146 -4.20 -0.38 -7.02
C ILE A 146 -3.86 0.61 -5.90
N PRO A 147 -4.39 1.85 -5.95
CA PRO A 147 -4.22 2.82 -4.86
C PRO A 147 -5.05 2.44 -3.63
N VAL A 148 -4.45 2.60 -2.45
CA VAL A 148 -5.09 2.53 -1.13
C VAL A 148 -4.78 3.82 -0.38
N ASP A 149 -5.37 4.91 -0.87
CA ASP A 149 -4.89 6.27 -0.56
C ASP A 149 -5.99 7.29 -0.27
N GLY A 150 -7.23 6.84 -0.08
CA GLY A 150 -8.37 7.71 0.16
C GLY A 150 -8.68 8.68 -0.98
N GLY A 151 -8.22 8.39 -2.20
CA GLY A 151 -8.44 9.19 -3.41
C GLY A 151 -7.34 10.23 -3.69
N MET A 152 -6.25 10.24 -2.91
CA MET A 152 -5.16 11.22 -3.04
C MET A 152 -4.57 11.26 -4.46
N THR A 153 -4.28 10.10 -5.05
CA THR A 153 -3.71 10.08 -6.42
C THR A 153 -4.75 10.32 -7.50
N ALA A 154 -6.04 10.09 -7.22
CA ALA A 154 -7.12 10.18 -8.20
C ALA A 154 -7.54 11.63 -8.50
N HIS A 155 -7.41 12.56 -7.55
CA HIS A 155 -7.87 13.93 -7.75
C HIS A 155 -6.91 14.79 -8.59
N GLY A 156 -5.66 14.38 -8.80
CA GLY A 156 -4.72 15.07 -9.71
C GLY A 156 -4.51 16.57 -9.43
N GLY A 157 -4.60 16.99 -8.16
CA GLY A 157 -4.54 18.40 -7.74
C GLY A 157 -5.84 19.19 -7.84
N VAL A 158 -6.92 18.60 -8.38
CA VAL A 158 -8.21 19.30 -8.57
C VAL A 158 -8.92 19.60 -7.24
N LYS A 159 -8.69 18.79 -6.20
CA LYS A 159 -9.29 19.01 -4.86
C LYS A 159 -8.96 20.40 -4.31
N SER A 160 -7.67 20.70 -4.13
CA SER A 160 -7.22 21.98 -3.58
C SER A 160 -7.59 23.17 -4.47
N ILE A 161 -7.57 23.00 -5.80
CA ILE A 161 -8.06 24.00 -6.75
C ILE A 161 -9.56 24.27 -6.52
N SER A 162 -10.37 23.21 -6.38
CA SER A 162 -11.82 23.32 -6.18
C SER A 162 -12.18 23.99 -4.86
N GLU A 163 -11.47 23.67 -3.78
CA GLU A 163 -11.69 24.28 -2.47
C GLU A 163 -11.30 25.77 -2.46
N ALA A 164 -10.18 26.12 -3.09
CA ALA A 164 -9.77 27.51 -3.25
C ALA A 164 -10.78 28.32 -4.08
N ALA A 165 -11.33 27.72 -5.15
CA ALA A 165 -12.35 28.35 -5.98
C ALA A 165 -13.67 28.57 -5.22
N ALA A 166 -14.08 27.62 -4.37
CA ALA A 166 -15.29 27.74 -3.56
C ALA A 166 -15.18 28.83 -2.47
N GLY A 167 -13.97 29.13 -1.99
CA GLY A 167 -13.72 30.21 -1.02
C GLY A 167 -13.58 31.61 -1.63
N ALA A 168 -13.61 31.75 -2.97
CA ALA A 168 -13.43 33.01 -3.68
C ALA A 168 -14.75 33.73 -4.02
N THR A 169 -15.90 33.15 -3.66
CA THR A 169 -17.26 33.70 -3.79
C THR A 169 -17.82 34.10 -2.45
#